data_AF-A0A1R3ILE8-F1
#
_entry.id   AF-A0A1R3ILE8-F1
#
_cell.length_a   1.000
_cell.length_b   1.000
_cell.length_c   1.000
_cell.angle_alpha   90.00
_cell.angle_beta   90.00
_cell.angle_gamma   90.00
#
_symmetry.space_group_name_H-M   'P 1'
#
loop_
_entity.id
_entity.type
_entity.pdbx_description
1 polymer ?
#
loop_
_entity_poly.entity_id
_entity_poly.type
_entity_poly.pdbx_seq_one_letter_code
_entity_poly.pdbx_strand_id
1 'polypeptide(L)'
;MAQAPQVAQHEKTVLQPQKKSSDRIRSTLNKTKMASSILWLLSIFSIFTIAACIDDNCAACNAVAAELEIQLSKEKPRNHLDMRNRLDSKGQRQGKVIDYRMSELRAVELLDGLCEKMQDYTLEMIDSSRRVWIKVDNWEILTIDKQEAKTHSKDISSYCGRLLEETEDEVNPQYYL
;
A
#
# COMPACT_ATOMS: atom_id res chain seq x y z
N MET A 1 -44.22 21.40 85.64
CA MET A 1 -45.42 22.02 85.05
C MET A 1 -44.92 23.04 84.04
N ALA A 2 -45.23 23.05 82.75
CA ALA A 2 -46.05 22.17 81.93
C ALA A 2 -45.58 22.33 80.46
N GLN A 3 -45.66 21.21 79.73
CA GLN A 3 -46.02 21.03 78.32
C GLN A 3 -45.68 22.09 77.25
N ALA A 4 -44.95 21.63 76.22
CA ALA A 4 -45.01 22.14 74.85
C ALA A 4 -46.38 21.91 74.19
N PRO A 5 -46.69 22.64 73.10
CA PRO A 5 -47.53 22.10 72.04
C PRO A 5 -46.81 22.02 70.68
N GLN A 6 -47.12 20.95 69.97
CA GLN A 6 -46.90 20.77 68.53
C GLN A 6 -48.02 21.49 67.75
N VAL A 7 -47.85 21.71 66.43
CA VAL A 7 -48.77 21.26 65.35
C VAL A 7 -48.35 21.83 63.97
N ALA A 8 -48.16 20.88 63.04
CA ALA A 8 -48.48 20.79 61.61
C ALA A 8 -48.23 21.94 60.59
N GLN A 9 -47.38 21.60 59.61
CA GLN A 9 -47.59 21.51 58.16
C GLN A 9 -48.70 22.36 57.50
N HIS A 10 -48.34 23.13 56.47
CA HIS A 10 -48.47 22.74 55.06
C HIS A 10 -48.00 23.90 54.16
N GLU A 11 -46.81 23.74 53.57
CA GLU A 11 -46.26 24.67 52.58
C GLU A 11 -46.96 24.49 51.22
N LYS A 12 -47.33 25.61 50.62
CA LYS A 12 -48.11 25.71 49.39
C LYS A 12 -47.26 25.34 48.18
N THR A 13 -47.79 24.42 47.38
CA THR A 13 -47.39 24.14 45.99
C THR A 13 -47.45 25.41 45.15
N VAL A 14 -46.31 25.85 44.60
CA VAL A 14 -46.24 26.79 43.47
C VAL A 14 -45.36 26.17 42.37
N LEU A 15 -46.06 25.59 41.39
CA LEU A 15 -45.77 25.58 39.95
C LEU A 15 -44.29 25.67 39.48
N GLN A 16 -43.68 24.51 39.21
CA GLN A 16 -42.53 24.36 38.30
C GLN A 16 -42.96 23.47 37.12
N PRO A 17 -43.00 23.97 35.86
CA PRO A 17 -43.04 23.01 34.75
C PRO A 17 -42.25 23.39 33.49
N GLN A 18 -41.21 24.25 33.50
CA GLN A 18 -40.56 24.64 32.22
C GLN A 18 -39.02 24.60 32.12
N LYS A 19 -38.23 24.46 33.20
CA LYS A 19 -36.75 24.56 33.09
C LYS A 19 -36.03 23.22 32.82
N LYS A 20 -36.54 22.11 33.36
CA LYS A 20 -35.86 20.79 33.36
C LYS A 20 -35.84 20.08 31.98
N SER A 21 -36.77 20.43 31.09
CA SER A 21 -36.90 19.82 29.75
C SER A 21 -35.85 20.38 28.77
N SER A 22 -35.60 21.70 28.83
CA SER A 22 -34.67 22.40 27.93
C SER A 22 -33.22 21.96 28.13
N ASP A 23 -32.77 21.79 29.38
CA ASP A 23 -31.39 21.37 29.68
C ASP A 23 -31.13 19.91 29.30
N ARG A 24 -32.15 19.04 29.42
CA ARG A 24 -32.05 17.64 28.99
C ARG A 24 -31.97 17.53 27.47
N ILE A 25 -32.80 18.27 26.73
CA ILE A 25 -32.78 18.32 25.25
C ILE A 25 -31.47 18.95 24.75
N ARG A 26 -30.97 20.00 25.41
CA ARG A 26 -29.68 20.62 25.08
C ARG A 26 -28.51 19.66 25.32
N SER A 27 -28.56 18.86 26.40
CA SER A 27 -27.53 17.87 26.68
C SER A 27 -27.53 16.69 25.70
N THR A 28 -28.70 16.24 25.24
CA THR A 28 -28.81 15.13 24.27
C THR A 28 -28.50 15.59 22.85
N LEU A 29 -28.94 16.79 22.46
CA LEU A 29 -28.61 17.40 21.16
C LEU A 29 -27.11 17.71 21.03
N ASN A 30 -26.46 18.16 22.11
CA ASN A 30 -25.02 18.37 22.11
C ASN A 30 -24.27 17.02 22.03
N LYS A 31 -24.74 15.98 22.72
CA LYS A 31 -24.15 14.63 22.63
C LYS A 31 -24.29 14.00 21.24
N THR A 32 -25.45 14.13 20.59
CA THR A 32 -25.64 13.60 19.22
C THR A 32 -24.88 14.42 18.18
N LYS A 33 -24.78 15.74 18.35
CA LYS A 33 -23.98 16.62 17.49
C LYS A 33 -22.48 16.36 17.64
N MET A 34 -21.99 16.10 18.85
CA MET A 34 -20.61 15.72 19.14
C MET A 34 -20.29 14.32 18.60
N ALA A 35 -21.17 13.33 18.82
CA ALA A 35 -20.99 11.97 18.30
C ALA A 35 -21.01 11.92 16.77
N SER A 36 -21.91 12.67 16.12
CA SER A 36 -21.92 12.81 14.66
C SER A 36 -20.63 13.47 14.16
N SER A 37 -20.18 14.56 14.78
CA SER A 37 -18.93 15.25 14.39
C SER A 37 -17.70 14.35 14.55
N ILE A 38 -17.64 13.52 15.59
CA ILE A 38 -16.56 12.53 15.77
C ILE A 38 -16.61 11.46 14.67
N LEU A 39 -17.79 10.97 14.31
CA LEU A 39 -17.95 9.99 13.23
C LEU A 39 -17.50 10.55 11.86
N TRP A 40 -17.80 11.83 11.60
CA TRP A 40 -17.32 12.53 10.41
C TRP A 40 -15.79 12.71 10.41
N LEU A 41 -15.19 13.09 11.54
CA LEU A 41 -13.74 13.23 11.66
C LEU A 41 -12.99 11.90 11.51
N LEU A 42 -13.53 10.81 12.07
CA LEU A 42 -12.97 9.46 11.90
C LEU A 42 -13.06 8.98 10.45
N SER A 43 -14.15 9.29 9.76
CA SER A 43 -14.31 9.00 8.33
C SER A 43 -13.28 9.75 7.48
N ILE A 44 -13.09 11.05 7.73
CA ILE A 44 -12.10 11.87 7.03
C ILE A 44 -10.66 11.37 7.30
N PHE A 45 -10.36 11.01 8.55
CA PHE A 45 -9.05 10.47 8.91
C PHE A 45 -8.75 9.14 8.21
N SER A 46 -9.75 8.25 8.12
CA SER A 46 -9.63 6.98 7.39
C SER A 46 -9.31 7.21 5.90
N ILE A 47 -10.02 8.13 5.24
CA ILE A 47 -9.79 8.46 3.82
C ILE A 47 -8.37 9.00 3.61
N PHE A 48 -7.87 9.84 4.52
CA PHE A 48 -6.52 10.40 4.41
C PHE A 48 -5.42 9.35 4.54
N THR A 49 -5.59 8.36 5.44
CA THR A 49 -4.62 7.27 5.59
C THR A 49 -4.53 6.36 4.36
N ILE A 50 -5.65 6.15 3.67
CA ILE A 50 -5.70 5.35 2.43
C ILE A 50 -4.98 6.08 1.29
N ALA A 51 -5.14 7.40 1.18
CA ALA A 51 -4.46 8.17 0.13
C ALA A 51 -2.93 8.09 0.26
N ALA A 52 -2.39 8.23 1.48
CA ALA A 52 -0.94 8.18 1.71
C ALA A 52 -0.32 6.80 1.43
N CYS A 53 -1.05 5.71 1.72
CA CYS A 53 -0.53 4.36 1.43
C CYS A 53 -0.55 4.04 -0.08
N ILE A 54 -1.44 4.67 -0.85
CA ILE A 54 -1.47 4.54 -2.31
C ILE A 54 -0.24 5.23 -2.92
N ASP A 55 0.14 6.41 -2.44
CA ASP A 55 1.30 7.14 -2.96
C ASP A 55 2.62 6.37 -2.73
N ASP A 56 2.78 5.75 -1.56
CA ASP A 56 3.97 4.93 -1.27
C ASP A 56 4.07 3.69 -2.18
N ASN A 57 2.93 3.01 -2.41
CA ASN A 57 2.86 1.85 -3.29
C ASN A 57 3.11 2.24 -4.76
N CYS A 58 2.56 3.37 -5.21
CA CYS A 58 2.80 3.90 -6.55
C CYS A 58 4.28 4.24 -6.73
N ALA A 59 4.90 4.90 -5.75
CA ALA A 59 6.33 5.19 -5.78
C ALA A 59 7.18 3.91 -5.83
N ALA A 60 6.80 2.86 -5.10
CA ALA A 60 7.48 1.56 -5.14
C ALA A 60 7.36 0.89 -6.51
N CYS A 61 6.15 0.89 -7.10
CA CYS A 61 5.91 0.36 -8.45
C CYS A 61 6.76 1.09 -9.50
N ASN A 62 6.83 2.42 -9.44
CA ASN A 62 7.67 3.22 -10.33
C ASN A 62 9.15 2.88 -10.20
N ALA A 63 9.64 2.59 -8.98
CA ALA A 63 11.02 2.18 -8.77
C ALA A 63 11.31 0.79 -9.37
N VAL A 64 10.39 -0.16 -9.21
CA VAL A 64 10.48 -1.50 -9.83
C VAL A 64 10.48 -1.39 -11.35
N ALA A 65 9.57 -0.58 -11.92
CA ALA A 65 9.49 -0.34 -13.36
C ALA A 65 10.78 0.30 -13.90
N ALA A 66 11.36 1.28 -13.20
CA ALA A 66 12.61 1.90 -13.58
C ALA A 66 13.79 0.90 -13.58
N GLU A 67 13.88 0.00 -12.58
CA GLU A 67 14.91 -1.04 -12.57
C GLU A 67 14.71 -2.04 -13.71
N LEU A 68 13.46 -2.39 -14.04
CA LEU A 68 13.14 -3.22 -15.19
C LEU A 68 13.54 -2.55 -16.52
N GLU A 69 13.27 -1.25 -16.71
CA GLU A 69 13.74 -0.49 -17.87
C GLU A 69 15.27 -0.49 -17.98
N ILE A 70 15.97 -0.38 -16.85
CA ILE A 70 17.44 -0.52 -16.81
C ILE A 70 17.84 -1.93 -17.29
N GLN A 71 17.14 -2.99 -16.89
CA GLN A 71 17.40 -4.35 -17.37
C GLN A 71 17.19 -4.47 -18.88
N LEU A 72 16.08 -3.94 -19.40
CA LEU A 72 15.78 -3.92 -20.84
C LEU A 72 16.85 -3.17 -21.63
N SER A 73 17.36 -2.04 -21.11
CA SER A 73 18.42 -1.28 -21.79
C SER A 73 19.76 -2.04 -21.85
N LYS A 74 19.99 -2.97 -20.92
CA LYS A 74 21.18 -3.83 -20.83
C LYS A 74 20.97 -5.18 -21.52
N GLU A 75 19.77 -5.43 -22.06
CA GLU A 75 19.43 -6.66 -22.75
C GLU A 75 20.37 -6.90 -23.94
N LYS A 76 20.96 -8.10 -24.01
CA LYS A 76 21.83 -8.47 -25.13
C LYS A 76 20.98 -8.73 -26.37
N PRO A 77 21.30 -8.14 -27.54
CA PRO A 77 20.60 -8.46 -28.78
C PRO A 77 20.67 -9.96 -29.09
N ARG A 78 19.51 -10.60 -29.24
CA ARG A 78 19.36 -11.99 -29.64
C ARG A 78 18.41 -12.08 -30.84
N ASN A 79 18.69 -13.00 -31.75
CA ASN A 79 17.93 -13.16 -32.98
C ASN A 79 16.80 -14.19 -32.79
N HIS A 80 17.14 -15.47 -32.68
CA HIS A 80 16.15 -16.54 -32.56
C HIS A 80 16.60 -17.61 -31.56
N LEU A 81 15.62 -18.21 -30.89
CA LEU A 81 15.78 -19.42 -30.10
C LEU A 81 15.61 -20.63 -31.04
N ASP A 82 16.69 -21.39 -31.20
CA ASP A 82 16.67 -22.63 -31.98
C ASP A 82 16.35 -23.82 -31.06
N MET A 83 15.10 -24.29 -31.07
CA MET A 83 14.69 -25.47 -30.31
C MET A 83 14.80 -26.77 -31.14
N ARG A 84 15.54 -26.76 -32.25
CA ARG A 84 15.73 -27.95 -33.10
C ARG A 84 16.82 -28.86 -32.55
N ASN A 85 16.46 -29.64 -31.54
CA ASN A 85 17.39 -30.57 -30.89
C ASN A 85 17.48 -31.95 -31.58
N ARG A 86 16.51 -32.34 -32.41
CA ARG A 86 16.48 -33.68 -33.04
C ARG A 86 16.92 -33.61 -34.49
N LEU A 87 17.82 -34.51 -34.90
CA LEU A 87 18.13 -34.74 -36.31
C LEU A 87 17.20 -35.83 -36.88
N ASP A 88 16.73 -35.64 -38.11
CA ASP A 88 16.07 -36.70 -38.87
C ASP A 88 17.09 -37.60 -39.59
N SER A 89 16.59 -38.66 -40.24
CA SER A 89 17.42 -39.60 -41.00
C SER A 89 18.13 -38.98 -42.21
N LYS A 90 17.76 -37.75 -42.61
CA LYS A 90 18.39 -36.97 -43.68
C LYS A 90 19.40 -35.94 -43.15
N GLY A 91 19.65 -35.94 -41.83
CA GLY A 91 20.55 -34.98 -41.19
C GLY A 91 19.98 -33.57 -41.07
N GLN A 92 18.66 -33.39 -41.23
CA GLN A 92 18.01 -32.10 -41.03
C GLN A 92 17.55 -31.96 -39.58
N ARG A 93 17.70 -30.75 -39.05
CA ARG A 93 17.27 -30.39 -37.70
C ARG A 93 15.76 -30.16 -37.67
N GLN A 94 15.07 -30.94 -36.84
CA GLN A 94 13.63 -30.90 -36.63
C GLN A 94 13.31 -30.17 -35.32
N GLY A 95 12.29 -29.30 -35.35
CA GLY A 95 11.85 -28.50 -34.19
C GLY A 95 11.42 -27.08 -34.58
N LYS A 96 11.18 -26.25 -33.58
CA LYS A 96 10.69 -24.87 -33.75
C LYS A 96 11.84 -23.87 -33.60
N VAL A 97 11.89 -22.89 -34.49
CA VAL A 97 12.70 -21.68 -34.32
C VAL A 97 11.74 -20.56 -33.92
N ILE A 98 11.99 -19.91 -32.79
CA ILE A 98 11.12 -18.87 -32.22
C ILE A 98 11.90 -17.55 -32.19
N ASP A 99 11.27 -16.45 -32.54
CA ASP A 99 11.84 -15.12 -32.31
C ASP A 99 11.99 -14.89 -30.81
N TYR A 100 13.19 -14.49 -30.39
CA TYR A 100 13.47 -14.25 -28.97
C TYR A 100 12.59 -13.14 -28.38
N ARG A 101 12.24 -12.10 -29.15
CA ARG A 101 11.41 -10.97 -28.71
C ARG A 101 10.02 -11.37 -28.24
N MET A 102 9.49 -12.45 -28.83
CA MET A 102 8.16 -13.00 -28.55
C MET A 102 8.23 -14.28 -27.71
N SER A 103 9.41 -14.62 -27.19
CA SER A 103 9.60 -15.80 -26.37
C SER A 103 9.27 -15.52 -24.91
N GLU A 104 8.63 -16.48 -24.25
CA GLU A 104 8.45 -16.49 -22.79
C GLU A 104 9.80 -16.43 -22.06
N LEU A 105 10.83 -17.05 -22.64
CA LEU A 105 12.19 -17.01 -22.11
C LEU A 105 12.71 -15.58 -21.91
N ARG A 106 12.39 -14.65 -22.83
CA ARG A 106 12.79 -13.24 -22.69
C ARG A 106 12.17 -12.61 -21.43
N ALA A 107 10.92 -12.92 -21.12
CA ALA A 107 10.27 -12.42 -19.91
C ALA A 107 10.94 -13.01 -18.65
N VAL A 108 11.17 -14.32 -18.63
CA VAL A 108 11.86 -15.00 -17.52
C VAL A 108 13.25 -14.40 -17.30
N GLU A 109 14.04 -14.19 -18.35
CA GLU A 109 15.39 -13.62 -18.23
C GLU A 109 15.41 -12.16 -17.78
N LEU A 110 14.39 -11.36 -18.11
CA LEU A 110 14.30 -9.95 -17.68
C LEU A 110 13.78 -9.80 -16.24
N LEU A 111 12.91 -10.71 -15.81
CA LEU A 111 12.35 -10.73 -14.46
C LEU A 111 13.26 -11.43 -13.46
N ASP A 112 14.13 -12.34 -13.92
CA ASP A 112 15.13 -13.02 -13.08
C ASP A 112 16.05 -11.99 -12.38
N GLY A 113 16.18 -12.13 -11.06
CA GLY A 113 16.99 -11.22 -10.26
C GLY A 113 16.41 -9.81 -10.09
N LEU A 114 15.23 -9.49 -10.62
CA LEU A 114 14.67 -8.13 -10.55
C LEU A 114 14.36 -7.73 -9.11
N CYS A 115 13.63 -8.58 -8.38
CA CYS A 115 13.23 -8.27 -7.01
C CYS A 115 14.41 -8.34 -6.02
N GLU A 116 15.45 -9.11 -6.33
CA GLU A 116 16.70 -9.12 -5.59
C GLU A 116 17.43 -7.78 -5.70
N LYS A 117 17.45 -7.17 -6.89
CA LYS A 117 18.04 -5.82 -7.11
C LYS A 117 17.29 -4.71 -6.40
N MET A 118 16.01 -4.91 -6.11
CA MET A 118 15.25 -3.96 -5.29
C MET A 118 15.79 -3.85 -3.86
N GLN A 119 16.59 -4.82 -3.40
CA GLN A 119 17.29 -4.70 -2.10
C GLN A 119 18.35 -3.60 -2.10
N ASP A 120 18.77 -3.10 -3.26
CA ASP A 120 19.66 -1.94 -3.36
C ASP A 120 18.90 -0.61 -3.23
N TYR A 121 17.59 -0.62 -2.94
CA TYR A 121 16.79 0.58 -2.79
C TYR A 121 16.45 0.90 -1.34
N THR A 122 16.27 2.18 -1.05
CA THR A 122 15.74 2.62 0.24
C THR A 122 14.81 3.83 0.07
N LEU A 123 14.00 4.08 1.09
CA LEU A 123 13.02 5.17 1.08
C LEU A 123 13.63 6.40 1.76
N GLU A 124 13.80 7.47 1.00
CA GLU A 124 14.31 8.75 1.50
C GLU A 124 13.20 9.81 1.50
N MET A 125 13.15 10.60 2.57
CA MET A 125 12.24 11.73 2.68
C MET A 125 12.91 12.98 2.12
N ILE A 126 12.44 13.46 0.96
CA ILE A 126 13.00 14.65 0.28
C ILE A 126 12.45 15.93 0.91
N ASP A 127 11.14 15.94 1.20
CA ASP A 127 10.43 17.06 1.84
C ASP A 127 9.54 16.51 2.97
N SER A 128 8.96 17.39 3.80
CA SER A 128 8.04 17.01 4.89
C SER A 128 6.82 16.18 4.48
N SER A 129 6.54 16.05 3.18
CA SER A 129 5.38 15.32 2.65
C SER A 129 5.71 14.32 1.54
N ARG A 130 6.97 14.22 1.08
CA ARG A 130 7.32 13.40 -0.11
C ARG A 130 8.46 12.44 0.20
N ARG A 131 8.16 11.16 -0.02
CA ARG A 131 9.12 10.06 0.08
C ARG A 131 9.39 9.49 -1.30
N VAL A 132 10.65 9.18 -1.58
CA VAL A 132 11.09 8.67 -2.88
C VAL A 132 12.02 7.49 -2.65
N TRP A 133 11.88 6.48 -3.51
CA TRP A 133 12.80 5.34 -3.54
C TRP A 133 14.06 5.72 -4.28
N ILE A 134 15.20 5.61 -3.61
CA ILE A 134 16.52 5.87 -4.18
C ILE A 134 17.35 4.59 -4.18
N LYS A 135 18.18 4.42 -5.21
CA LYS A 135 19.15 3.34 -5.28
C LYS A 135 20.39 3.70 -4.46
N VAL A 136 20.82 2.79 -3.60
CA VAL A 136 21.94 2.93 -2.68
C VAL A 136 23.15 2.20 -3.23
N ASP A 137 24.11 2.95 -3.75
CA ASP A 137 25.38 2.37 -4.21
C ASP A 137 26.33 2.05 -3.03
N ASN A 138 26.23 2.81 -1.93
CA ASN A 138 27.06 2.60 -0.74
C ASN A 138 26.29 2.81 0.58
N TRP A 139 26.01 1.70 1.27
CA TRP A 139 25.31 1.64 2.56
C TRP A 139 26.06 2.28 3.76
N GLU A 140 27.30 2.72 3.58
CA GLU A 140 28.08 3.40 4.62
C GLU A 140 27.94 4.92 4.58
N ILE A 141 27.52 5.47 3.43
CA ILE A 141 27.43 6.93 3.19
C ILE A 141 26.00 7.45 3.38
N LEU A 142 25.07 6.60 3.81
CA LEU A 142 23.68 6.97 4.02
C LEU A 142 23.52 7.96 5.19
N THR A 143 22.73 9.01 4.94
CA THR A 143 22.29 10.01 5.93
C THR A 143 21.17 9.48 6.85
N ILE A 144 20.46 8.45 6.40
CA ILE A 144 19.34 7.80 7.08
C ILE A 144 19.87 6.66 7.96
N ASP A 145 19.13 6.32 9.01
CA ASP A 145 19.44 5.16 9.84
C ASP A 145 19.57 3.87 9.01
N LYS A 146 20.67 3.14 9.22
CA LYS A 146 21.01 1.97 8.42
C LYS A 146 20.06 0.79 8.65
N GLN A 147 19.46 0.67 9.83
CA GLN A 147 18.51 -0.41 10.13
C GLN A 147 17.15 -0.10 9.50
N GLU A 148 16.70 1.14 9.57
CA GLU A 148 15.51 1.63 8.86
C GLU A 148 15.68 1.46 7.34
N ALA A 149 16.80 1.91 6.79
CA ALA A 149 17.06 1.82 5.36
C ALA A 149 17.06 0.37 4.83
N LYS A 150 17.63 -0.56 5.61
CA LYS A 150 17.61 -2.01 5.33
C LYS A 150 16.24 -2.63 5.48
N THR A 151 15.38 -2.07 6.33
CA THR A 151 13.99 -2.52 6.47
C THR A 151 13.22 -2.16 5.21
N HIS A 152 13.32 -0.91 4.76
CA HIS A 152 12.72 -0.46 3.49
C HIS A 152 13.20 -1.26 2.28
N SER A 153 14.50 -1.56 2.20
CA SER A 153 15.07 -2.43 1.16
C SER A 153 14.39 -3.81 1.08
N LYS A 154 14.16 -4.45 2.23
CA LYS A 154 13.43 -5.72 2.29
C LYS A 154 11.96 -5.55 1.93
N ASP A 155 11.34 -4.46 2.38
CA ASP A 155 9.93 -4.18 2.12
C ASP A 155 9.66 -4.00 0.62
N ILE A 156 10.49 -3.25 -0.10
CA ILE A 156 10.32 -3.07 -1.56
C ILE A 156 10.65 -4.34 -2.35
N SER A 157 11.63 -5.13 -1.90
CA SER A 157 11.92 -6.44 -2.49
C SER A 157 10.72 -7.40 -2.35
N SER A 158 10.10 -7.43 -1.16
CA SER A 158 8.87 -8.19 -0.90
C SER A 158 7.67 -7.65 -1.69
N TYR A 159 7.55 -6.33 -1.82
CA TYR A 159 6.54 -5.69 -2.67
C TYR A 159 6.69 -6.11 -4.14
N CYS A 160 7.91 -6.11 -4.68
CA CYS A 160 8.19 -6.58 -6.03
C CYS A 160 7.75 -8.04 -6.24
N GLY A 161 8.06 -8.93 -5.29
CA GLY A 161 7.64 -10.33 -5.37
C GLY A 161 6.12 -10.47 -5.47
N ARG A 162 5.37 -9.82 -4.57
CA ARG A 162 3.90 -9.81 -4.61
C ARG A 162 3.34 -9.21 -5.90
N LEU A 163 3.97 -8.14 -6.40
CA LEU A 163 3.57 -7.52 -7.66
C LEU A 163 3.72 -8.50 -8.83
N LEU A 164 4.82 -9.25 -8.90
CA LEU A 164 5.03 -10.25 -9.95
C LEU A 164 4.02 -11.40 -9.83
N GLU A 165 3.80 -11.92 -8.62
CA GLU A 165 2.79 -12.96 -8.34
C GLU A 165 1.38 -12.52 -8.80
N GLU A 166 0.97 -11.29 -8.49
CA GLU A 166 -0.32 -10.74 -8.93
C GLU A 166 -0.41 -10.63 -10.46
N THR A 167 0.69 -10.29 -11.14
CA THR A 167 0.70 -10.16 -12.61
C THR A 167 0.74 -11.50 -13.34
N GLU A 168 1.30 -12.56 -12.75
CA GLU A 168 1.37 -13.88 -13.40
C GLU A 168 -0.02 -14.44 -13.73
N ASP A 169 -1.01 -14.17 -12.87
CA ASP A 169 -2.39 -14.61 -13.07
C ASP A 169 -3.12 -13.83 -14.19
N GLU A 170 -2.79 -12.55 -14.40
CA GLU A 170 -3.40 -11.71 -15.45
C GLU A 170 -2.75 -11.90 -16.83
N VAL A 171 -1.47 -12.30 -16.88
CA VAL A 171 -0.68 -12.41 -18.12
C VAL A 171 -0.90 -13.76 -18.84
N ASN A 172 -1.87 -14.58 -18.42
CA ASN A 172 -2.16 -15.87 -19.06
C ASN A 172 -2.64 -15.68 -20.52
N PRO A 173 -1.83 -16.01 -21.54
CA PRO A 173 -2.18 -15.81 -22.94
C PRO A 173 -3.27 -16.76 -23.44
N GLN A 174 -3.66 -17.75 -22.62
CA GLN A 174 -4.68 -18.73 -22.98
C GLN A 174 -6.11 -18.17 -22.99
N TYR A 175 -6.33 -16.94 -22.51
CA TYR A 175 -7.64 -16.28 -22.52
C TYR A 175 -7.90 -15.40 -23.76
N TYR A 176 -6.92 -15.22 -24.66
CA TYR A 176 -7.05 -14.39 -25.87
C TYR A 176 -6.93 -15.15 -27.20
N LEU A 177 -6.92 -16.50 -27.18
CA LEU A 177 -6.90 -17.36 -28.39
C LEU A 177 -8.01 -18.42 -28.37
#